data_AF-I0BC05-F1
#
_entry.id   AF-I0BC05-F1
#
_cell.length_a   1.000
_cell.length_b   1.000
_cell.length_c   1.000
_cell.angle_alpha   90.00
_cell.angle_beta   90.00
_cell.angle_gamma   90.00
#
_symmetry.space_group_name_H-M   'P 1'
#
loop_
_entity.id
_entity.type
_entity.pdbx_description
1 polymer ?
#
loop_
_entity_poly.entity_id
_entity_poly.type
_entity_poly.pdbx_seq_one_letter_code
_entity_poly.pdbx_strand_id
1 'polypeptide(L)'
;MKHTIKLLFTLFMAMALLVPGVPAGAAGTAAGSSPMDAVMAVDVSLSMNDSDGKKISYEAVKMFVDMASAQGDKVGVVAYTDQVMREKALLNLNTAADKQDVKTFIDGLVRGPRTDIAIGVSEAVKVLQNGTEPGHIPIIVLLTDGNNDLPDGRTQAQSDQMLNNALKQAKDKGIPVYTIGLNADGQLNKTVLERIAAETNAKSFVTSSADDLPRILSEIYASHLKLKVVPLQGITANGQYQDVAIDIPNASVQEANISIMSPNPVEVKLFDPSGQPQTIPSNSLIYTSSNAYSLLKILNPAQGSWKLQVKGVPKDKININLVYNYDLKLTLEPLKSTAFKPGDEVGLKAYLESGGQKVSDASLYKNLKAALVVTDLDTKQTVEQPLTAGAEGIAGSYKIPEAHDYELKIKVEDANLVRETAPVKITAKSGAPAPVQTVTEAPAEKPGLGAGVWAGIIAAVLAVIAAVLFALVQWRKANRGFFGQMVIEIKDEDTGERTSPQYRKLNTFKGKVTLHQLLQLAPEFAETGDLVLRPGPSDTLLLQNRTPAVIEKGGRVFDAAQPKEVRAGDRLRVTLSQVNKSIMLEYIK
;
A
#
# COMPACT_ATOMS: atom_id res chain seq x y z
N MET A 1 -32.43 56.56 1.52
CA MET A 1 -31.14 55.89 1.23
C MET A 1 -30.87 54.58 1.99
N LYS A 2 -31.66 54.15 2.99
CA LYS A 2 -31.45 52.85 3.67
C LYS A 2 -32.30 51.67 3.13
N HIS A 3 -33.29 51.94 2.27
CA HIS A 3 -34.12 50.88 1.66
C HIS A 3 -33.69 50.45 0.26
N THR A 4 -32.90 51.26 -0.45
CA THR A 4 -32.39 50.92 -1.79
C THR A 4 -31.14 50.03 -1.76
N ILE A 5 -30.40 50.00 -0.65
CA ILE A 5 -29.19 49.16 -0.49
C ILE A 5 -29.55 47.70 -0.14
N LYS A 6 -30.68 47.46 0.54
CA LYS A 6 -31.14 46.10 0.85
C LYS A 6 -31.67 45.34 -0.38
N LEU A 7 -32.23 46.06 -1.36
CA LEU A 7 -32.75 45.45 -2.59
C LEU A 7 -31.62 45.05 -3.56
N LEU A 8 -30.50 45.81 -3.57
CA LEU A 8 -29.34 45.47 -4.39
C LEU A 8 -28.57 44.25 -3.86
N PHE A 9 -28.56 44.04 -2.54
CA PHE A 9 -27.91 42.87 -1.91
C PHE A 9 -28.72 41.58 -2.06
N THR A 10 -30.05 41.67 -2.13
CA THR A 10 -30.92 40.49 -2.36
C THR A 10 -30.92 40.06 -3.83
N LEU A 11 -30.73 40.98 -4.77
CA LEU A 11 -30.62 40.64 -6.20
C LEU A 11 -29.28 39.99 -6.56
N PHE A 12 -28.19 40.36 -5.87
CA PHE A 12 -26.87 39.73 -6.07
C PHE A 12 -26.77 38.32 -5.47
N MET A 13 -27.58 38.02 -4.44
CA MET A 13 -27.62 36.70 -3.79
C MET A 13 -28.53 35.71 -4.54
N ALA A 14 -29.46 36.18 -5.37
CA ALA A 14 -30.30 35.34 -6.22
C ALA A 14 -29.63 34.94 -7.55
N MET A 15 -28.62 35.69 -8.01
CA MET A 15 -27.93 35.43 -9.28
C MET A 15 -26.67 34.53 -9.13
N ALA A 16 -26.29 34.19 -7.89
CA ALA A 16 -25.24 33.22 -7.58
C ALA A 16 -25.74 31.75 -7.53
N LEU A 17 -27.06 31.52 -7.65
CA LEU A 17 -27.70 30.20 -7.58
C LEU A 17 -27.93 29.54 -8.97
N LEU A 18 -27.37 30.10 -10.04
CA LEU A 18 -27.54 29.63 -11.42
C LEU A 18 -26.23 29.22 -12.10
N VAL A 19 -25.19 28.90 -11.34
CA VAL A 19 -24.04 28.19 -11.90
C VAL A 19 -24.41 26.70 -11.94
N PRO A 20 -24.54 26.07 -13.13
CA PRO A 20 -24.65 24.62 -13.20
C PRO A 20 -23.43 24.06 -12.48
N GLY A 21 -23.67 23.29 -11.42
CA GLY A 21 -22.62 22.69 -10.62
C GLY A 21 -21.67 21.96 -11.55
N VAL A 22 -20.45 22.47 -11.68
CA VAL A 22 -19.32 21.65 -12.13
C VAL A 22 -19.28 20.51 -11.10
N PRO A 23 -19.50 19.25 -11.49
CA PRO A 23 -19.38 18.16 -10.54
C PRO A 23 -17.96 18.25 -10.02
N ALA A 24 -17.82 18.63 -8.75
CA ALA A 24 -16.60 18.43 -8.01
C ALA A 24 -16.40 16.92 -8.05
N GLY A 25 -15.50 16.48 -8.92
CA GLY A 25 -15.01 15.11 -8.91
C GLY A 25 -14.52 14.88 -7.49
N ALA A 26 -15.30 14.13 -6.71
CA ALA A 26 -14.71 13.34 -5.66
C ALA A 26 -13.56 12.62 -6.36
N ALA A 27 -12.32 12.88 -5.92
CA ALA A 27 -11.21 12.03 -6.28
C ALA A 27 -11.62 10.64 -5.79
N GLY A 28 -12.20 9.85 -6.69
CA GLY A 28 -12.44 8.45 -6.46
C GLY A 28 -11.08 7.89 -6.11
N THR A 29 -10.96 7.32 -4.92
CA THR A 29 -9.90 6.36 -4.66
C THR A 29 -10.02 5.35 -5.80
N ALA A 30 -9.02 5.33 -6.69
CA ALA A 30 -8.99 4.50 -7.88
C ALA A 30 -9.11 3.04 -7.43
N ALA A 31 -10.33 2.52 -7.43
CA ALA A 31 -10.66 1.20 -6.97
C ALA A 31 -10.71 0.28 -8.18
N GLY A 32 -9.54 -0.18 -8.62
CA GLY A 32 -9.48 -1.38 -9.46
C GLY A 32 -8.12 -2.00 -9.69
N SER A 33 -7.05 -1.46 -9.14
CA SER A 33 -5.89 -2.27 -8.73
C SER A 33 -5.90 -2.32 -7.20
N SER A 34 -6.04 -3.52 -6.61
CA SER A 34 -5.90 -3.67 -5.16
C SER A 34 -4.45 -3.36 -4.81
N PRO A 35 -4.16 -2.32 -4.01
CA PRO A 35 -2.79 -2.02 -3.65
C PRO A 35 -2.16 -3.19 -2.88
N MET A 36 -0.85 -3.34 -3.00
CA MET A 36 -0.14 -4.46 -2.42
C MET A 36 0.49 -4.07 -1.08
N ASP A 37 0.37 -4.94 -0.08
CA ASP A 37 1.15 -4.86 1.15
C ASP A 37 2.21 -5.95 1.13
N ALA A 38 3.47 -5.58 0.91
CA ALA A 38 4.56 -6.53 0.79
C ALA A 38 5.51 -6.48 1.99
N VAL A 39 5.94 -7.65 2.46
CA VAL A 39 7.08 -7.76 3.39
C VAL A 39 8.20 -8.56 2.75
N MET A 40 9.38 -7.93 2.69
CA MET A 40 10.61 -8.57 2.24
C MET A 40 11.30 -9.20 3.46
N ALA A 41 11.27 -10.53 3.56
CA ALA A 41 12.00 -11.27 4.60
C ALA A 41 13.40 -11.61 4.07
N VAL A 42 14.42 -10.90 4.56
CA VAL A 42 15.79 -10.96 4.05
C VAL A 42 16.68 -11.66 5.06
N ASP A 43 17.24 -12.79 4.67
CA ASP A 43 18.26 -13.49 5.44
C ASP A 43 19.55 -12.66 5.43
N VAL A 44 20.02 -12.30 6.63
CA VAL A 44 21.29 -11.59 6.83
C VAL A 44 22.25 -12.43 7.67
N SER A 45 22.12 -13.75 7.63
CA SER A 45 23.07 -14.66 8.28
C SER A 45 24.48 -14.61 7.67
N LEU A 46 25.46 -15.18 8.37
CA LEU A 46 26.84 -15.23 7.90
C LEU A 46 27.04 -16.16 6.69
N SER A 47 26.21 -17.19 6.49
CA SER A 47 26.28 -18.05 5.29
C SER A 47 26.00 -17.26 4.01
N MET A 48 25.24 -16.17 4.11
CA MET A 48 24.98 -15.23 3.01
C MET A 48 26.25 -14.56 2.48
N ASN A 49 27.39 -14.62 3.19
CA ASN A 49 28.70 -14.25 2.64
C ASN A 49 29.09 -15.08 1.43
N ASP A 50 28.71 -16.35 1.41
CA ASP A 50 29.05 -17.29 0.36
C ASP A 50 27.89 -17.42 -0.65
N SER A 51 26.67 -17.64 -0.15
CA SER A 51 25.47 -17.83 -0.98
C SER A 51 24.96 -16.55 -1.65
N ASP A 52 25.31 -15.37 -1.10
CA ASP A 52 24.96 -14.05 -1.63
C ASP A 52 26.08 -13.00 -1.52
N GLY A 53 27.32 -13.37 -1.86
CA GLY A 53 28.47 -12.47 -1.75
C GLY A 53 28.35 -11.13 -2.50
N LYS A 54 27.53 -11.09 -3.57
CA LYS A 54 27.25 -9.87 -4.36
C LYS A 54 26.03 -9.08 -3.89
N LYS A 55 25.37 -9.50 -2.80
CA LYS A 55 24.15 -8.88 -2.26
C LYS A 55 23.00 -8.78 -3.28
N ILE A 56 22.81 -9.83 -4.07
CA ILE A 56 21.69 -10.04 -4.99
C ILE A 56 20.36 -9.90 -4.24
N SER A 57 20.27 -10.36 -2.99
CA SER A 57 19.07 -10.16 -2.16
C SER A 57 18.73 -8.67 -1.99
N TYR A 58 19.73 -7.82 -1.79
CA TYR A 58 19.52 -6.39 -1.55
C TYR A 58 19.07 -5.71 -2.84
N GLU A 59 19.68 -6.08 -3.97
CA GLU A 59 19.24 -5.60 -5.29
C GLU A 59 17.82 -6.07 -5.64
N ALA A 60 17.43 -7.28 -5.23
CA ALA A 60 16.07 -7.77 -5.40
C ALA A 60 15.06 -6.93 -4.63
N VAL A 61 15.37 -6.55 -3.37
CA VAL A 61 14.49 -5.66 -2.59
C VAL A 61 14.40 -4.27 -3.21
N LYS A 62 15.52 -3.68 -3.63
CA LYS A 62 15.53 -2.36 -4.29
C LYS A 62 14.70 -2.39 -5.57
N MET A 63 14.86 -3.44 -6.37
CA MET A 63 14.09 -3.63 -7.59
C MET A 63 12.60 -3.83 -7.33
N PHE A 64 12.24 -4.60 -6.31
CA PHE A 64 10.84 -4.77 -5.90
C PHE A 64 10.21 -3.41 -5.55
N VAL A 65 10.90 -2.58 -4.77
CA VAL A 65 10.48 -1.21 -4.42
C VAL A 65 10.31 -0.33 -5.67
N ASP A 66 11.17 -0.49 -6.68
CA ASP A 66 11.08 0.27 -7.93
C ASP A 66 9.91 -0.17 -8.80
N MET A 67 9.60 -1.47 -8.81
CA MET A 67 8.47 -2.04 -9.53
C MET A 67 7.11 -1.71 -8.90
N ALA A 68 7.06 -1.49 -7.59
CA ALA A 68 5.85 -1.13 -6.86
C ALA A 68 5.07 -0.01 -7.55
N SER A 69 3.74 -0.13 -7.51
CA SER A 69 2.77 0.81 -8.08
C SER A 69 3.10 2.23 -7.65
N ALA A 70 2.84 3.21 -8.52
CA ALA A 70 3.18 4.60 -8.23
C ALA A 70 2.45 5.13 -6.98
N GLN A 71 1.32 4.51 -6.61
CA GLN A 71 0.52 4.89 -5.45
C GLN A 71 -0.06 3.64 -4.79
N GLY A 72 -0.27 3.71 -3.47
CA GLY A 72 -1.03 2.73 -2.70
C GLY A 72 -0.23 1.53 -2.17
N ASP A 73 0.80 1.09 -2.89
CA ASP A 73 1.62 -0.05 -2.44
C ASP A 73 2.41 0.28 -1.17
N LYS A 74 2.49 -0.68 -0.25
CA LYS A 74 3.31 -0.62 0.96
C LYS A 74 4.38 -1.69 0.94
N VAL A 75 5.56 -1.33 1.45
CA VAL A 75 6.66 -2.28 1.62
C VAL A 75 7.22 -2.18 3.03
N GLY A 76 7.34 -3.33 3.69
CA GLY A 76 8.08 -3.54 4.92
C GLY A 76 9.27 -4.48 4.67
N VAL A 77 10.23 -4.47 5.58
CA VAL A 77 11.42 -5.33 5.51
C VAL A 77 11.67 -5.95 6.87
N VAL A 78 11.89 -7.26 6.89
CA VAL A 78 12.34 -8.03 8.06
C VAL A 78 13.70 -8.61 7.73
N ALA A 79 14.77 -8.08 8.32
CA ALA A 79 16.11 -8.63 8.23
C ALA A 79 16.36 -9.57 9.42
N TYR A 80 16.69 -10.83 9.16
CA TYR A 80 16.72 -11.86 10.19
C TYR A 80 17.95 -12.79 10.10
N THR A 81 18.27 -13.41 11.24
CA THR A 81 19.24 -14.50 11.44
C THR A 81 18.52 -15.65 12.17
N ASP A 82 19.05 -16.15 13.29
CA ASP A 82 18.28 -16.81 14.34
C ASP A 82 17.48 -15.84 15.24
N GLN A 83 17.41 -14.55 14.88
CA GLN A 83 16.57 -13.54 15.50
C GLN A 83 16.24 -12.41 14.51
N VAL A 84 15.30 -11.53 14.84
CA VAL A 84 15.04 -10.32 14.05
C VAL A 84 16.13 -9.30 14.33
N MET A 85 16.98 -9.04 13.35
CA MET A 85 18.12 -8.12 13.47
C MET A 85 17.67 -6.67 13.30
N ARG A 86 16.86 -6.43 12.27
CA ARG A 86 16.27 -5.13 11.96
C ARG A 86 14.93 -5.32 11.29
N GLU A 87 14.01 -4.40 11.57
CA GLU A 87 12.69 -4.38 10.95
C GLU A 87 12.36 -2.96 10.51
N LYS A 88 11.71 -2.86 9.35
CA LYS A 88 11.01 -1.66 8.89
C LYS A 88 9.55 -2.03 8.69
N ALA A 89 8.67 -1.37 9.42
CA ALA A 89 7.22 -1.51 9.26
C ALA A 89 6.77 -1.15 7.84
N LEU A 90 5.56 -1.56 7.46
CA LEU A 90 4.95 -1.23 6.16
C LEU A 90 4.95 0.29 5.92
N LEU A 91 5.70 0.72 4.92
CA LEU A 91 5.77 2.11 4.47
C LEU A 91 5.04 2.29 3.14
N ASN A 92 4.17 3.29 3.05
CA ASN A 92 3.52 3.69 1.80
C ASN A 92 4.58 4.20 0.80
N LEU A 93 4.62 3.63 -0.40
CA LEU A 93 5.57 3.99 -1.45
C LEU A 93 4.99 5.01 -2.45
N ASN A 94 4.47 6.14 -1.95
CA ASN A 94 3.82 7.14 -2.80
C ASN A 94 4.81 8.12 -3.45
N THR A 95 6.03 8.23 -2.92
CA THR A 95 7.03 9.18 -3.40
C THR A 95 8.39 8.53 -3.65
N ALA A 96 9.22 9.19 -4.46
CA ALA A 96 10.61 8.78 -4.66
C ALA A 96 11.41 8.77 -3.34
N ALA A 97 11.07 9.65 -2.38
CA ALA A 97 11.70 9.68 -1.07
C ALA A 97 11.34 8.45 -0.23
N ASP A 98 10.08 8.00 -0.25
CA ASP A 98 9.64 6.78 0.46
C ASP A 98 10.38 5.55 -0.10
N LYS A 99 10.48 5.46 -1.43
CA LYS A 99 11.26 4.40 -2.09
C LYS A 99 12.73 4.45 -1.67
N GLN A 100 13.34 5.63 -1.66
CA GLN A 100 14.74 5.80 -1.26
C GLN A 100 14.98 5.44 0.21
N ASP A 101 14.01 5.68 1.10
CA ASP A 101 14.11 5.31 2.52
C ASP A 101 14.21 3.80 2.71
N VAL A 102 13.39 3.00 1.98
CA VAL A 102 13.52 1.53 2.01
C VAL A 102 14.87 1.06 1.47
N LYS A 103 15.34 1.64 0.36
CA LYS A 103 16.65 1.28 -0.23
C LYS A 103 17.81 1.58 0.72
N THR A 104 17.77 2.74 1.37
CA THR A 104 18.79 3.15 2.34
C THR A 104 18.78 2.25 3.58
N PHE A 105 17.60 1.82 4.02
CA PHE A 105 17.48 0.82 5.09
C PHE A 105 18.18 -0.49 4.74
N ILE A 106 17.97 -1.00 3.53
CA ILE A 106 18.61 -2.22 3.02
C ILE A 106 20.13 -2.06 2.91
N ASP A 107 20.62 -0.93 2.41
CA ASP A 107 22.06 -0.66 2.28
C ASP A 107 22.78 -0.66 3.64
N GLY A 108 22.08 -0.30 4.71
CA GLY A 108 22.59 -0.27 6.08
C GLY A 108 22.51 -1.61 6.85
N LEU A 109 22.05 -2.69 6.21
CA LEU A 109 21.96 -4.00 6.86
C LEU A 109 23.34 -4.66 7.00
N VAL A 110 23.58 -5.23 8.18
CA VAL A 110 24.82 -5.94 8.53
C VAL A 110 24.49 -7.41 8.78
N ARG A 111 25.40 -8.29 8.36
CA ARG A 111 25.24 -9.74 8.56
C ARG A 111 25.50 -10.14 10.01
N GLY A 112 24.76 -11.14 10.49
CA GLY A 112 24.87 -11.69 11.84
C GLY A 112 25.02 -13.21 11.83
N PRO A 113 25.42 -13.83 12.94
CA PRO A 113 25.59 -15.28 13.02
C PRO A 113 24.25 -16.01 12.95
N ARG A 114 24.30 -17.30 12.58
CA ARG A 114 23.16 -18.24 12.66
C ARG A 114 21.97 -17.88 11.77
N THR A 115 21.05 -18.82 11.62
CA THR A 115 19.88 -18.70 10.74
C THR A 115 18.73 -19.56 11.27
N ASP A 116 17.56 -18.97 11.51
CA ASP A 116 16.30 -19.69 11.71
C ASP A 116 15.22 -19.07 10.81
N ILE A 117 14.96 -19.71 9.66
CA ILE A 117 13.97 -19.27 8.67
C ILE A 117 12.58 -19.09 9.29
N ALA A 118 12.24 -19.91 10.31
CA ALA A 118 10.97 -19.81 10.99
C ALA A 118 10.76 -18.43 11.63
N ILE A 119 11.83 -17.79 12.11
CA ILE A 119 11.76 -16.46 12.73
C ILE A 119 11.48 -15.39 11.68
N GLY A 120 12.21 -15.41 10.56
CA GLY A 120 11.99 -14.47 9.46
C GLY A 120 10.58 -14.53 8.90
N VAL A 121 10.09 -15.75 8.61
CA VAL A 121 8.72 -15.95 8.10
C VAL A 121 7.66 -15.57 9.14
N SER A 122 7.84 -15.95 10.41
CA SER A 122 6.87 -15.62 11.46
C SER A 122 6.75 -14.12 11.68
N GLU A 123 7.87 -13.39 11.71
CA GLU A 123 7.82 -11.94 11.88
C GLU A 123 7.23 -11.26 10.65
N ALA A 124 7.55 -11.72 9.43
CA ALA A 124 6.94 -11.17 8.22
C ALA A 124 5.41 -11.34 8.19
N VAL A 125 4.90 -12.50 8.63
CA VAL A 125 3.47 -12.73 8.80
C VAL A 125 2.88 -11.77 9.84
N LYS A 126 3.57 -11.56 10.97
CA LYS A 126 3.14 -10.65 12.04
C LYS A 126 3.11 -9.18 11.59
N VAL A 127 4.09 -8.73 10.81
CA VAL A 127 4.13 -7.37 10.25
C VAL A 127 2.91 -7.12 9.35
N LEU A 128 2.57 -8.08 8.47
CA LEU A 128 1.38 -7.96 7.62
C LEU A 128 0.08 -8.01 8.43
N GLN A 129 -0.04 -8.93 9.40
CA GLN A 129 -1.23 -9.03 10.24
C GLN A 129 -1.55 -7.73 10.99
N ASN A 130 -0.52 -6.98 11.39
CA ASN A 130 -0.68 -5.73 12.13
C ASN A 130 -0.77 -4.49 11.24
N GLY A 131 -0.28 -4.56 10.00
CA GLY A 131 -0.15 -3.41 9.11
C GLY A 131 -1.06 -3.41 7.89
N THR A 132 -1.68 -4.53 7.55
CA THR A 132 -2.51 -4.64 6.34
C THR A 132 -3.83 -3.89 6.45
N GLU A 133 -4.17 -3.15 5.40
CA GLU A 133 -5.43 -2.41 5.30
C GLU A 133 -6.50 -3.16 4.51
N PRO A 134 -7.81 -2.98 4.83
CA PRO A 134 -8.88 -3.56 4.03
C PRO A 134 -8.78 -3.17 2.55
N GLY A 135 -8.82 -4.15 1.66
CA GLY A 135 -8.72 -3.95 0.20
C GLY A 135 -7.31 -4.05 -0.37
N HIS A 136 -6.29 -4.11 0.49
CA HIS A 136 -4.92 -4.42 0.09
C HIS A 136 -4.70 -5.93 -0.02
N ILE A 137 -3.81 -6.34 -0.93
CA ILE A 137 -3.45 -7.74 -1.15
C ILE A 137 -2.06 -8.05 -0.57
N PRO A 138 -1.97 -8.82 0.53
CA PRO A 138 -0.71 -9.02 1.23
C PRO A 138 0.20 -10.03 0.50
N ILE A 139 1.51 -9.88 0.61
CA ILE A 139 2.53 -10.81 0.07
C ILE A 139 3.78 -10.82 0.94
N ILE A 140 4.42 -11.99 1.07
CA ILE A 140 5.77 -12.10 1.61
C ILE A 140 6.70 -12.58 0.49
N VAL A 141 7.88 -11.96 0.39
CA VAL A 141 8.98 -12.44 -0.45
C VAL A 141 10.16 -12.77 0.46
N LEU A 142 10.49 -14.06 0.55
CA LEU A 142 11.58 -14.60 1.34
C LEU A 142 12.84 -14.74 0.50
N LEU A 143 13.96 -14.17 0.94
CA LEU A 143 15.28 -14.26 0.29
C LEU A 143 16.27 -14.91 1.25
N THR A 144 16.81 -16.08 0.90
CA THR A 144 17.68 -16.91 1.74
C THR A 144 18.38 -17.99 0.91
N ASP A 145 19.38 -18.66 1.47
CA ASP A 145 19.96 -19.90 0.94
C ASP A 145 19.20 -21.18 1.38
N GLY A 146 18.22 -21.02 2.29
CA GLY A 146 17.36 -22.10 2.75
C GLY A 146 17.97 -22.99 3.84
N ASN A 147 19.18 -22.67 4.31
CA ASN A 147 19.88 -23.47 5.31
C ASN A 147 19.71 -22.86 6.72
N ASN A 148 19.20 -23.65 7.66
CA ASN A 148 19.18 -23.26 9.06
C ASN A 148 20.55 -23.54 9.72
N ASP A 149 21.02 -22.59 10.53
CA ASP A 149 22.13 -22.74 11.47
C ASP A 149 21.61 -22.32 12.84
N LEU A 150 21.11 -23.26 13.63
CA LEU A 150 20.31 -22.98 14.82
C LEU A 150 21.18 -22.79 16.08
N PRO A 151 20.75 -21.92 17.02
CA PRO A 151 21.46 -21.75 18.26
C PRO A 151 21.38 -22.96 19.20
N ASP A 152 22.32 -23.05 20.13
CA ASP A 152 22.32 -24.10 21.16
C ASP A 152 21.00 -24.08 21.95
N GLY A 153 20.37 -25.25 22.08
CA GLY A 153 19.05 -25.39 22.72
C GLY A 153 17.85 -25.17 21.78
N ARG A 154 18.08 -24.77 20.52
CA ARG A 154 17.06 -24.71 19.47
C ARG A 154 17.24 -25.90 18.53
N THR A 155 16.23 -26.77 18.47
CA THR A 155 16.24 -27.94 17.59
C THR A 155 15.54 -27.65 16.26
N GLN A 156 15.92 -28.39 15.21
CA GLN A 156 15.26 -28.30 13.91
C GLN A 156 13.75 -28.59 14.00
N ALA A 157 13.33 -29.54 14.84
CA ALA A 157 11.91 -29.83 15.07
C ALA A 157 11.13 -28.63 15.65
N GLN A 158 11.75 -27.84 16.54
CA GLN A 158 11.13 -26.64 17.10
C GLN A 158 11.04 -25.50 16.07
N SER A 159 12.08 -25.35 15.23
CA SER A 159 12.06 -24.41 14.10
C SER A 159 10.98 -24.80 13.09
N ASP A 160 10.92 -26.07 12.68
CA ASP A 160 9.89 -26.57 11.76
C ASP A 160 8.47 -26.41 12.32
N GLN A 161 8.25 -26.66 13.61
CA GLN A 161 6.94 -26.43 14.24
C GLN A 161 6.54 -24.95 14.18
N MET A 162 7.48 -24.05 14.45
CA MET A 162 7.24 -22.60 14.35
C MET A 162 6.96 -22.18 12.90
N LEU A 163 7.75 -22.68 11.95
CA LEU A 163 7.55 -22.40 10.53
C LEU A 163 6.16 -22.90 10.06
N ASN A 164 5.79 -24.13 10.39
CA ASN A 164 4.49 -24.69 10.02
C ASN A 164 3.33 -23.88 10.60
N ASN A 165 3.45 -23.36 11.83
CA ASN A 165 2.46 -22.46 12.42
C ASN A 165 2.38 -21.15 11.65
N ALA A 166 3.50 -20.55 11.26
CA ALA A 166 3.54 -19.33 10.47
C ALA A 166 2.94 -19.53 9.07
N LEU A 167 3.28 -20.62 8.38
CA LEU A 167 2.72 -20.96 7.06
C LEU A 167 1.22 -21.21 7.14
N LYS A 168 0.76 -21.89 8.19
CA LYS A 168 -0.68 -22.05 8.43
C LYS A 168 -1.38 -20.70 8.60
N GLN A 169 -0.83 -19.81 9.42
CA GLN A 169 -1.39 -18.47 9.59
C GLN A 169 -1.38 -17.66 8.30
N ALA A 170 -0.29 -17.73 7.52
CA ALA A 170 -0.18 -17.08 6.23
C ALA A 170 -1.28 -17.57 5.28
N LYS A 171 -1.43 -18.90 5.16
CA LYS A 171 -2.47 -19.53 4.35
C LYS A 171 -3.89 -19.15 4.78
N ASP A 172 -4.19 -19.21 6.08
CA ASP A 172 -5.49 -18.87 6.64
C ASP A 172 -5.86 -17.39 6.39
N LYS A 173 -4.86 -16.52 6.26
CA LYS A 173 -5.01 -15.09 5.96
C LYS A 173 -4.85 -14.74 4.48
N GLY A 174 -4.63 -15.73 3.60
CA GLY A 174 -4.43 -15.49 2.17
C GLY A 174 -3.14 -14.73 1.86
N ILE A 175 -2.09 -14.89 2.66
CA ILE A 175 -0.76 -14.30 2.48
C ILE A 175 0.15 -15.32 1.77
N PRO A 176 0.36 -15.22 0.45
CA PRO A 176 1.34 -16.05 -0.26
C PRO A 176 2.77 -15.71 0.16
N VAL A 177 3.61 -16.73 0.30
CA VAL A 177 5.04 -16.59 0.63
C VAL A 177 5.86 -17.04 -0.58
N TYR A 178 6.26 -16.09 -1.42
CA TYR A 178 7.19 -16.35 -2.53
C TYR A 178 8.61 -16.51 -2.00
N THR A 179 9.40 -17.38 -2.61
CA THR A 179 10.78 -17.63 -2.19
C THR A 179 11.75 -17.35 -3.34
N ILE A 180 12.86 -16.68 -3.03
CA ILE A 180 13.99 -16.46 -3.93
C ILE A 180 15.22 -17.07 -3.26
N GLY A 181 15.57 -18.28 -3.69
CA GLY A 181 16.76 -19.00 -3.24
C GLY A 181 18.03 -18.42 -3.85
N LEU A 182 18.97 -18.01 -3.01
CA LEU A 182 20.28 -17.50 -3.42
C LEU A 182 21.30 -18.63 -3.38
N ASN A 183 21.93 -18.89 -4.53
CA ASN A 183 22.70 -20.11 -4.74
C ASN A 183 24.09 -19.84 -5.34
N ALA A 184 24.77 -18.76 -4.92
CA ALA A 184 26.09 -18.42 -5.48
C ALA A 184 27.18 -19.46 -5.13
N ASP A 185 27.01 -20.19 -4.03
CA ASP A 185 27.93 -21.23 -3.52
C ASP A 185 27.53 -22.66 -3.91
N GLY A 186 26.34 -22.86 -4.48
CA GLY A 186 25.83 -24.17 -4.87
C GLY A 186 25.22 -24.99 -3.72
N GLN A 187 25.07 -24.44 -2.52
CA GLN A 187 24.60 -25.16 -1.33
C GLN A 187 23.12 -24.89 -0.97
N LEU A 188 22.34 -24.35 -1.90
CA LEU A 188 20.94 -24.01 -1.66
C LEU A 188 20.10 -25.22 -1.22
N ASN A 189 19.37 -25.06 -0.10
CA ASN A 189 18.31 -26.00 0.28
C ASN A 189 17.00 -25.66 -0.45
N LYS A 190 16.94 -26.08 -1.71
CA LYS A 190 15.78 -25.82 -2.58
C LYS A 190 14.47 -26.41 -2.04
N THR A 191 14.53 -27.60 -1.42
CA THR A 191 13.33 -28.33 -0.98
C THR A 191 12.53 -27.58 0.07
N VAL A 192 13.21 -26.93 1.02
CA VAL A 192 12.53 -26.11 2.05
C VAL A 192 11.83 -24.90 1.42
N LEU A 193 12.47 -24.25 0.45
CA LEU A 193 11.92 -23.06 -0.22
C LEU A 193 10.73 -23.38 -1.12
N GLU A 194 10.78 -24.53 -1.81
CA GLU A 194 9.66 -25.05 -2.60
C GLU A 194 8.48 -25.41 -1.70
N ARG A 195 8.73 -26.02 -0.53
CA ARG A 195 7.70 -26.35 0.47
C ARG A 195 6.99 -25.09 0.97
N ILE A 196 7.75 -24.08 1.43
CA ILE A 196 7.21 -22.81 1.95
C ILE A 196 6.28 -22.15 0.92
N ALA A 197 6.73 -22.07 -0.34
CA ALA A 197 5.94 -21.47 -1.41
C ALA A 197 4.68 -22.29 -1.72
N ALA A 198 4.81 -23.61 -1.86
CA ALA A 198 3.69 -24.48 -2.21
C ALA A 198 2.59 -24.49 -1.13
N GLU A 199 2.94 -24.51 0.15
CA GLU A 199 1.96 -24.53 1.25
C GLU A 199 1.09 -23.26 1.30
N THR A 200 1.60 -22.15 0.77
CA THR A 200 0.95 -20.83 0.74
C THR A 200 0.45 -20.44 -0.66
N ASN A 201 0.41 -21.38 -1.62
CA ASN A 201 0.00 -21.17 -3.02
C ASN A 201 0.85 -20.12 -3.78
N ALA A 202 2.14 -20.02 -3.46
CA ALA A 202 3.10 -19.14 -4.10
C ALA A 202 4.10 -19.92 -4.98
N LYS A 203 5.00 -19.20 -5.64
CA LYS A 203 6.08 -19.77 -6.46
C LYS A 203 7.43 -19.65 -5.76
N SER A 204 8.31 -20.62 -6.04
CA SER A 204 9.71 -20.61 -5.63
C SER A 204 10.61 -20.35 -6.83
N PHE A 205 11.64 -19.53 -6.63
CA PHE A 205 12.63 -19.17 -7.63
C PHE A 205 14.03 -19.41 -7.07
N VAL A 206 14.99 -19.62 -7.97
CA VAL A 206 16.41 -19.75 -7.62
C VAL A 206 17.21 -18.84 -8.53
N THR A 207 18.20 -18.16 -7.97
CA THR A 207 19.15 -17.36 -8.74
C THR A 207 20.54 -17.34 -8.11
N SER A 208 21.55 -17.18 -8.96
CA SER A 208 22.91 -16.83 -8.59
C SER A 208 23.39 -15.54 -9.28
N SER A 209 22.51 -14.85 -10.02
CA SER A 209 22.80 -13.61 -10.73
C SER A 209 21.72 -12.54 -10.53
N ALA A 210 22.15 -11.27 -10.43
CA ALA A 210 21.25 -10.13 -10.45
C ALA A 210 20.47 -10.02 -11.77
N ASP A 211 20.99 -10.58 -12.87
CA ASP A 211 20.38 -10.54 -14.20
C ASP A 211 19.05 -11.31 -14.28
N ASP A 212 18.83 -12.28 -13.38
CA ASP A 212 17.59 -13.06 -13.32
C ASP A 212 16.46 -12.34 -12.58
N LEU A 213 16.80 -11.36 -11.72
CA LEU A 213 15.85 -10.67 -10.85
C LEU A 213 14.70 -10.00 -11.60
N PRO A 214 14.92 -9.31 -12.74
CA PRO A 214 13.81 -8.69 -13.44
C PRO A 214 12.74 -9.69 -13.87
N ARG A 215 13.15 -10.87 -14.34
CA ARG A 215 12.20 -11.92 -14.71
C ARG A 215 11.50 -12.47 -13.47
N ILE A 216 12.25 -12.82 -12.43
CA ILE A 216 11.71 -13.39 -11.19
C ILE A 216 10.68 -12.45 -10.55
N LEU A 217 11.03 -11.18 -10.37
CA LEU A 217 10.14 -10.20 -9.75
C LEU A 217 8.93 -9.88 -10.65
N SER A 218 9.10 -9.79 -11.97
CA SER A 218 7.96 -9.66 -12.89
C SER A 218 7.00 -10.84 -12.77
N GLU A 219 7.52 -12.07 -12.63
CA GLU A 219 6.68 -13.24 -12.43
C GLU A 219 5.98 -13.24 -11.08
N ILE A 220 6.61 -12.74 -10.01
CA ILE A 220 5.99 -12.56 -8.69
C ILE A 220 4.84 -11.56 -8.78
N TYR A 221 5.08 -10.36 -9.33
CA TYR A 221 4.03 -9.34 -9.51
C TYR A 221 2.89 -9.86 -10.39
N ALA A 222 3.21 -10.47 -11.52
CA ALA A 222 2.20 -11.00 -12.44
C ALA A 222 1.37 -12.11 -11.78
N SER A 223 2.00 -13.05 -11.09
CA SER A 223 1.31 -14.12 -10.36
C SER A 223 0.40 -13.55 -9.26
N HIS A 224 0.91 -12.61 -8.46
CA HIS A 224 0.21 -12.04 -7.31
C HIS A 224 -0.96 -11.15 -7.71
N LEU A 225 -0.77 -10.30 -8.73
CA LEU A 225 -1.78 -9.39 -9.27
C LEU A 225 -2.71 -10.05 -10.30
N LYS A 226 -2.54 -11.35 -10.57
CA LYS A 226 -3.26 -12.12 -11.61
C LYS A 226 -3.15 -11.45 -12.99
N LEU A 227 -1.96 -11.00 -13.34
CA LEU A 227 -1.57 -10.42 -14.63
C LEU A 227 -0.77 -11.45 -15.43
N LYS A 228 -0.64 -11.22 -16.73
CA LYS A 228 0.21 -12.01 -17.62
C LYS A 228 1.40 -11.17 -18.08
N VAL A 229 2.58 -11.78 -18.09
CA VAL A 229 3.79 -11.15 -18.66
C VAL A 229 3.73 -11.28 -20.17
N VAL A 230 3.83 -10.15 -20.87
CA VAL A 230 3.88 -10.09 -22.32
C VAL A 230 5.33 -9.90 -22.75
N PRO A 231 6.00 -10.94 -23.28
CA PRO A 231 7.34 -10.78 -23.82
C PRO A 231 7.28 -9.97 -25.12
N LEU A 232 8.11 -8.93 -25.22
CA LEU A 232 8.31 -8.18 -26.46
C LEU A 232 9.49 -8.76 -27.25
N GLN A 233 9.64 -8.31 -28.49
CA GLN A 233 10.75 -8.73 -29.33
C GLN A 233 12.08 -8.32 -28.68
N GLY A 234 12.90 -9.32 -28.33
CA GLY A 234 14.25 -9.10 -27.84
C GLY A 234 15.16 -8.52 -28.93
N ILE A 235 16.19 -7.79 -28.51
CA ILE A 235 17.10 -7.06 -29.39
C ILE A 235 18.53 -7.47 -29.10
N THR A 236 19.32 -7.74 -30.14
CA THR A 236 20.78 -7.71 -30.03
C THR A 236 21.23 -6.29 -30.35
N ALA A 237 21.75 -5.59 -29.35
CA ALA A 237 22.13 -4.20 -29.46
C ALA A 237 23.26 -4.01 -30.48
N ASN A 238 23.16 -2.98 -31.31
CA ASN A 238 24.17 -2.61 -32.30
C ASN A 238 24.85 -1.24 -31.99
N GLY A 239 24.58 -0.66 -30.83
CA GLY A 239 25.07 0.66 -30.41
C GLY A 239 24.23 1.84 -30.90
N GLN A 240 23.20 1.60 -31.70
CA GLN A 240 22.22 2.60 -32.15
C GLN A 240 20.86 2.36 -31.50
N TYR A 241 19.95 3.33 -31.66
CA TYR A 241 18.56 3.18 -31.24
C TYR A 241 17.84 2.17 -32.15
N GLN A 242 17.16 1.21 -31.53
CA GLN A 242 16.38 0.17 -32.19
C GLN A 242 14.93 0.23 -31.69
N ASP A 243 13.99 0.18 -32.63
CA ASP A 243 12.55 0.36 -32.35
C ASP A 243 11.91 -0.91 -31.80
N VAL A 244 11.01 -0.73 -30.83
CA VAL A 244 10.18 -1.74 -30.19
C VAL A 244 8.76 -1.20 -30.09
N ALA A 245 7.80 -1.93 -30.66
CA ALA A 245 6.39 -1.57 -30.57
C ALA A 245 5.80 -2.00 -29.22
N ILE A 246 4.95 -1.15 -28.65
CA ILE A 246 4.24 -1.39 -27.40
C ILE A 246 2.75 -1.09 -27.63
N ASP A 247 1.90 -2.10 -27.55
CA ASP A 247 0.47 -1.95 -27.87
C ASP A 247 -0.40 -1.88 -26.61
N ILE A 248 -0.85 -0.67 -26.27
CA ILE A 248 -1.76 -0.45 -25.14
C ILE A 248 -3.19 -0.84 -25.56
N PRO A 249 -3.78 -1.90 -24.98
CA PRO A 249 -4.98 -2.53 -25.53
C PRO A 249 -6.26 -1.69 -25.37
N ASN A 250 -6.37 -0.93 -24.28
CA ASN A 250 -7.57 -0.17 -23.92
C ASN A 250 -7.26 0.91 -22.88
N ALA A 251 -8.22 1.78 -22.61
CA ALA A 251 -8.09 2.88 -21.66
C ALA A 251 -8.12 2.46 -20.17
N SER A 252 -8.43 1.19 -19.85
CA SER A 252 -8.46 0.69 -18.46
C SER A 252 -7.07 0.32 -17.92
N VAL A 253 -6.02 0.42 -18.73
CA VAL A 253 -4.63 0.28 -18.29
C VAL A 253 -4.24 1.48 -17.43
N GLN A 254 -3.98 1.26 -16.15
CA GLN A 254 -3.49 2.30 -15.23
C GLN A 254 -1.96 2.42 -15.31
N GLU A 255 -1.25 1.31 -15.47
CA GLU A 255 0.21 1.31 -15.57
C GLU A 255 0.67 0.31 -16.63
N ALA A 256 1.57 0.73 -17.52
CA ALA A 256 2.34 -0.17 -18.35
C ALA A 256 3.77 -0.25 -17.81
N ASN A 257 4.13 -1.39 -17.23
CA ASN A 257 5.44 -1.64 -16.63
C ASN A 257 6.33 -2.38 -17.63
N ILE A 258 7.32 -1.68 -18.17
CA ILE A 258 8.27 -2.21 -19.14
C ILE A 258 9.57 -2.50 -18.41
N SER A 259 9.94 -3.78 -18.35
CA SER A 259 11.20 -4.24 -17.80
C SER A 259 12.18 -4.55 -18.92
N ILE A 260 13.31 -3.84 -18.94
CA ILE A 260 14.37 -3.97 -19.94
C ILE A 260 15.58 -4.58 -19.25
N MET A 261 15.89 -5.82 -19.63
CA MET A 261 16.97 -6.64 -19.09
C MET A 261 18.15 -6.59 -20.05
N SER A 262 19.30 -6.15 -19.55
CA SER A 262 20.52 -6.01 -20.33
C SER A 262 21.73 -6.14 -19.40
N PRO A 263 22.86 -6.73 -19.85
CA PRO A 263 24.10 -6.78 -19.07
C PRO A 263 24.67 -5.40 -18.72
N ASN A 264 24.36 -4.39 -19.55
CA ASN A 264 24.74 -3.00 -19.32
C ASN A 264 23.53 -2.07 -19.37
N PRO A 265 23.57 -0.89 -18.69
CA PRO A 265 22.51 0.10 -18.75
C PRO A 265 22.17 0.50 -20.19
N VAL A 266 20.87 0.68 -20.44
CA VAL A 266 20.36 1.08 -21.75
C VAL A 266 19.88 2.54 -21.72
N GLU A 267 19.92 3.20 -22.87
CA GLU A 267 19.23 4.47 -23.11
C GLU A 267 17.87 4.19 -23.77
N VAL A 268 16.86 4.98 -23.41
CA VAL A 268 15.50 4.84 -23.95
C VAL A 268 14.93 6.16 -24.46
N LYS A 269 14.15 6.09 -25.54
CA LYS A 269 13.26 7.16 -26.01
C LYS A 269 11.88 6.59 -26.21
N LEU A 270 10.84 7.38 -25.94
CA LEU A 270 9.46 6.94 -26.08
C LEU A 270 8.70 7.92 -26.96
N PHE A 271 7.83 7.39 -27.81
CA PHE A 271 6.91 8.15 -28.64
C PHE A 271 5.50 7.62 -28.39
N ASP A 272 4.57 8.56 -28.25
CA ASP A 272 3.14 8.25 -28.06
C ASP A 272 2.49 7.75 -29.37
N PRO A 273 1.21 7.31 -29.35
CA PRO A 273 0.53 6.82 -30.54
C PRO A 273 0.33 7.87 -31.65
N SER A 274 0.50 9.16 -31.34
CA SER A 274 0.50 10.24 -32.34
C SER A 274 1.88 10.46 -32.98
N GLY A 275 2.90 9.73 -32.52
CA GLY A 275 4.28 9.84 -32.97
C GLY A 275 5.07 10.96 -32.30
N GLN A 276 4.53 11.59 -31.25
CA GLN A 276 5.21 12.68 -30.56
C GLN A 276 6.22 12.15 -29.53
N PRO A 277 7.47 12.66 -29.52
CA PRO A 277 8.48 12.26 -28.56
C PRO A 277 8.07 12.69 -27.14
N GLN A 278 8.30 11.82 -26.17
CA GLN A 278 7.99 12.05 -24.77
C GLN A 278 9.26 12.30 -23.96
N THR A 279 9.16 13.18 -22.96
CA THR A 279 10.24 13.45 -22.01
C THR A 279 10.26 12.40 -20.89
N ILE A 280 11.43 11.83 -20.62
CA ILE A 280 11.65 10.83 -19.58
C ILE A 280 12.81 11.31 -18.70
N PRO A 281 12.66 11.36 -17.36
CA PRO A 281 11.44 11.09 -16.59
C PRO A 281 10.44 12.26 -16.65
N SER A 282 9.18 11.98 -16.34
CA SER A 282 8.10 12.95 -16.14
C SER A 282 7.10 12.46 -15.08
N ASN A 283 6.06 13.23 -14.78
CA ASN A 283 5.03 12.81 -13.82
C ASN A 283 4.24 11.57 -14.27
N SER A 284 4.16 11.30 -15.57
CA SER A 284 3.48 10.12 -16.13
C SER A 284 4.44 9.06 -16.67
N LEU A 285 5.75 9.34 -16.69
CA LEU A 285 6.80 8.46 -17.20
C LEU A 285 7.91 8.33 -16.16
N ILE A 286 7.88 7.23 -15.41
CA ILE A 286 8.90 6.96 -14.38
C ILE A 286 9.94 6.04 -15.00
N TYR A 287 11.19 6.47 -14.98
CA TYR A 287 12.32 5.66 -15.40
C TYR A 287 13.24 5.39 -14.23
N THR A 288 13.64 4.13 -14.07
CA THR A 288 14.61 3.72 -13.05
C THR A 288 15.60 2.77 -13.68
N SER A 289 16.89 2.99 -13.41
CA SER A 289 17.96 2.16 -13.92
C SER A 289 18.89 1.76 -12.79
N SER A 290 19.36 0.52 -12.82
CA SER A 290 20.45 0.00 -12.00
C SER A 290 21.54 -0.56 -12.92
N ASN A 291 22.54 -1.22 -12.33
CA ASN A 291 23.53 -1.95 -13.10
C ASN A 291 22.98 -3.24 -13.74
N ALA A 292 21.84 -3.75 -13.27
CA ALA A 292 21.28 -5.03 -13.69
C ALA A 292 19.98 -4.90 -14.52
N TYR A 293 19.34 -3.72 -14.52
CA TYR A 293 18.05 -3.54 -15.20
C TYR A 293 17.72 -2.07 -15.48
N SER A 294 16.81 -1.86 -16.43
CA SER A 294 16.08 -0.61 -16.62
C SER A 294 14.57 -0.88 -16.57
N LEU A 295 13.85 -0.06 -15.82
CA LEU A 295 12.39 -0.07 -15.72
C LEU A 295 11.84 1.23 -16.27
N LEU A 296 10.87 1.12 -17.18
CA LEU A 296 10.08 2.24 -17.65
C LEU A 296 8.61 1.98 -17.30
N LYS A 297 8.02 2.87 -16.52
CA LYS A 297 6.61 2.84 -16.14
C LYS A 297 5.88 3.98 -16.81
N ILE A 298 4.83 3.64 -17.56
CA ILE A 298 3.91 4.61 -18.18
C ILE A 298 2.61 4.61 -17.38
N LEU A 299 2.28 5.75 -16.77
CA LEU A 299 1.06 5.93 -15.98
C LEU A 299 -0.07 6.44 -16.87
N ASN A 300 -1.24 5.83 -16.73
CA ASN A 300 -2.46 6.08 -17.50
C ASN A 300 -2.19 6.29 -19.00
N PRO A 301 -1.54 5.31 -19.67
CA PRO A 301 -1.17 5.44 -21.07
C PRO A 301 -2.39 5.63 -21.98
N ALA A 302 -2.25 6.46 -23.01
CA ALA A 302 -3.22 6.49 -24.10
C ALA A 302 -3.26 5.13 -24.83
N GLN A 303 -4.46 4.67 -25.17
CA GLN A 303 -4.66 3.47 -25.98
C GLN A 303 -4.00 3.63 -27.36
N GLY A 304 -3.39 2.55 -27.86
CA GLY A 304 -2.77 2.50 -29.19
C GLY A 304 -1.32 2.02 -29.15
N SER A 305 -0.66 2.08 -30.31
CA SER A 305 0.71 1.62 -30.51
C SER A 305 1.70 2.72 -30.17
N TRP A 306 2.43 2.53 -29.07
CA TRP A 306 3.57 3.33 -28.66
C TRP A 306 4.85 2.80 -29.29
N LYS A 307 5.83 3.67 -29.49
CA LYS A 307 7.16 3.30 -29.99
C LYS A 307 8.22 3.57 -28.93
N LEU A 308 8.82 2.51 -28.41
CA LEU A 308 10.00 2.56 -27.56
C LEU A 308 11.25 2.39 -28.42
N GLN A 309 12.21 3.28 -28.31
CA GLN A 309 13.55 3.10 -28.89
C GLN A 309 14.53 2.77 -27.78
N VAL A 310 15.27 1.68 -27.94
CA VAL A 310 16.28 1.23 -26.98
C VAL A 310 17.65 1.25 -27.62
N LYS A 311 18.65 1.77 -26.90
CA LYS A 311 20.06 1.75 -27.29
C LYS A 311 20.88 1.14 -26.17
N GLY A 312 21.52 0.01 -26.45
CA GLY A 312 22.44 -0.67 -25.54
C GLY A 312 23.87 -0.76 -26.09
N VAL A 313 24.75 -1.40 -25.33
CA VAL A 313 26.14 -1.64 -25.74
C VAL A 313 26.17 -2.69 -26.86
N PRO A 314 26.97 -2.51 -27.93
CA PRO A 314 27.01 -3.47 -29.04
C PRO A 314 27.23 -4.92 -28.57
N LYS A 315 26.46 -5.85 -29.14
CA LYS A 315 26.39 -7.30 -28.84
C LYS A 315 25.65 -7.68 -27.56
N ASP A 316 25.19 -6.73 -26.76
CA ASP A 316 24.33 -7.05 -25.62
C ASP A 316 23.01 -7.64 -26.10
N LYS A 317 22.55 -8.68 -25.39
CA LYS A 317 21.21 -9.23 -25.57
C LYS A 317 20.27 -8.49 -24.62
N ILE A 318 19.33 -7.76 -25.21
CA ILE A 318 18.31 -7.01 -24.50
C ILE A 318 17.00 -7.78 -24.57
N ASN A 319 16.48 -8.20 -23.41
CA ASN A 319 15.14 -8.79 -23.31
C ASN A 319 14.19 -7.74 -22.73
N ILE A 320 12.98 -7.64 -23.29
CA ILE A 320 12.00 -6.65 -22.88
C ILE A 320 10.71 -7.37 -22.54
N ASN A 321 10.24 -7.18 -21.30
CA ASN A 321 8.99 -7.74 -20.80
C ASN A 321 8.04 -6.60 -20.45
N LEU A 322 6.76 -6.83 -20.68
CA LEU A 322 5.70 -5.86 -20.42
C LEU A 322 4.63 -6.48 -19.53
N VAL A 323 4.22 -5.73 -18.51
CA VAL A 323 3.11 -6.09 -17.62
C VAL A 323 2.17 -4.89 -17.51
N TYR A 324 0.89 -5.11 -17.81
CA TYR A 324 -0.15 -4.11 -17.67
C TYR A 324 -0.86 -4.25 -16.33
N ASN A 325 -0.93 -3.16 -15.57
CA ASN A 325 -1.80 -3.07 -14.41
C ASN A 325 -3.12 -2.40 -14.80
N TYR A 326 -4.24 -2.95 -14.36
CA TYR A 326 -5.58 -2.57 -14.80
C TYR A 326 -6.46 -2.12 -13.63
N ASP A 327 -7.33 -1.15 -13.89
CA ASP A 327 -8.49 -0.83 -13.05
C ASP A 327 -9.69 -1.70 -13.46
N LEU A 328 -9.61 -3.01 -13.26
CA LEU A 328 -10.66 -3.92 -13.71
C LEU A 328 -10.97 -4.97 -12.65
N LYS A 329 -12.22 -4.96 -12.19
CA LYS A 329 -12.79 -5.97 -11.32
C LYS A 329 -13.89 -6.73 -12.06
N LEU A 330 -13.94 -8.05 -11.88
CA LEU A 330 -15.06 -8.84 -12.37
C LEU A 330 -16.10 -9.01 -11.27
N THR A 331 -17.34 -8.60 -11.54
CA THR A 331 -18.43 -8.63 -10.57
C THR A 331 -19.58 -9.51 -11.08
N LEU A 332 -20.05 -10.42 -10.22
CA LEU A 332 -21.22 -11.25 -10.47
C LEU A 332 -22.48 -10.45 -10.11
N GLU A 333 -23.49 -10.46 -10.98
CA GLU A 333 -24.81 -9.95 -10.63
C GLU A 333 -25.43 -10.82 -9.52
N PRO A 334 -26.11 -10.22 -8.52
CA PRO A 334 -26.75 -10.98 -7.46
C PRO A 334 -27.68 -12.07 -8.00
N LEU A 335 -27.51 -13.30 -7.50
CA LEU A 335 -28.39 -14.41 -7.86
C LEU A 335 -29.80 -14.15 -7.31
N LYS A 336 -30.81 -14.56 -8.08
CA LYS A 336 -32.23 -14.44 -7.66
C LYS A 336 -32.58 -15.32 -6.47
N SER A 337 -31.85 -16.42 -6.28
CA SER A 337 -31.97 -17.37 -5.17
C SER A 337 -30.60 -17.95 -4.87
N THR A 338 -30.40 -18.39 -3.63
CA THR A 338 -29.26 -19.21 -3.21
C THR A 338 -29.67 -20.62 -2.79
N ALA A 339 -30.97 -20.93 -2.81
CA ALA A 339 -31.53 -22.24 -2.55
C ALA A 339 -32.17 -22.80 -3.83
N PHE A 340 -31.79 -24.02 -4.18
CA PHE A 340 -32.18 -24.71 -5.41
C PHE A 340 -32.51 -26.18 -5.12
N LYS A 341 -32.96 -26.90 -6.15
CA LYS A 341 -33.16 -28.36 -6.15
C LYS A 341 -32.36 -28.99 -7.28
N PRO A 342 -32.04 -30.30 -7.19
CA PRO A 342 -31.47 -31.02 -8.33
C PRO A 342 -32.34 -30.86 -9.57
N GLY A 343 -31.70 -30.52 -10.69
CA GLY A 343 -32.35 -30.21 -11.96
C GLY A 343 -32.64 -28.73 -12.20
N ASP A 344 -32.65 -27.88 -11.16
CA ASP A 344 -32.84 -26.43 -11.32
C ASP A 344 -31.68 -25.79 -12.10
N GLU A 345 -31.99 -24.69 -12.78
CA GLU A 345 -31.02 -23.93 -13.57
C GLU A 345 -30.73 -22.58 -12.92
N VAL A 346 -29.46 -22.35 -12.61
CA VAL A 346 -28.96 -21.10 -12.02
C VAL A 346 -28.49 -20.18 -13.15
N GLY A 347 -29.22 -19.10 -13.39
CA GLY A 347 -28.82 -18.07 -14.35
C GLY A 347 -27.69 -17.20 -13.78
N LEU A 348 -26.64 -17.01 -14.57
CA LEU A 348 -25.42 -16.32 -14.18
C LEU A 348 -25.13 -15.17 -15.14
N LYS A 349 -24.89 -13.99 -14.57
CA LYS A 349 -24.44 -12.80 -15.30
C LYS A 349 -23.32 -12.13 -14.54
N ALA A 350 -22.29 -11.70 -15.25
CA ALA A 350 -21.19 -10.93 -14.69
C ALA A 350 -20.78 -9.81 -15.64
N TYR A 351 -20.12 -8.79 -15.08
CA TYR A 351 -19.64 -7.65 -15.83
C TYR A 351 -18.33 -7.14 -15.23
N LEU A 352 -17.56 -6.41 -16.05
CA LEU A 352 -16.36 -5.72 -15.60
C LEU A 352 -16.74 -4.37 -14.99
N GLU A 353 -16.08 -4.02 -13.90
CA GLU A 353 -16.14 -2.74 -13.21
C GLU A 353 -14.78 -2.05 -13.24
N SER A 354 -14.78 -0.74 -13.39
CA SER A 354 -13.62 0.14 -13.28
C SER A 354 -14.00 1.35 -12.45
N GLY A 355 -13.22 1.69 -11.42
CA GLY A 355 -13.56 2.76 -10.47
C GLY A 355 -14.93 2.57 -9.79
N GLY A 356 -15.37 1.32 -9.62
CA GLY A 356 -16.68 0.98 -9.07
C GLY A 356 -17.87 1.21 -9.99
N GLN A 357 -17.65 1.52 -11.27
CA GLN A 357 -18.70 1.66 -12.28
C GLN A 357 -18.61 0.52 -13.30
N LYS A 358 -19.76 0.01 -13.78
CA LYS A 358 -19.81 -0.98 -14.85
C LYS A 358 -19.17 -0.40 -16.12
N VAL A 359 -18.23 -1.14 -16.71
CA VAL A 359 -17.56 -0.70 -17.93
C VAL A 359 -18.50 -0.86 -19.13
N SER A 360 -18.59 0.19 -19.95
CA SER A 360 -19.40 0.24 -21.17
C SER A 360 -18.63 -0.10 -22.45
N ASP A 361 -17.29 -0.16 -22.39
CA ASP A 361 -16.45 -0.49 -23.54
C ASP A 361 -16.57 -1.98 -23.90
N ALA A 362 -17.34 -2.26 -24.96
CA ALA A 362 -17.55 -3.61 -25.48
C ALA A 362 -16.25 -4.28 -25.96
N SER A 363 -15.21 -3.51 -26.30
CA SER A 363 -13.93 -4.05 -26.79
C SER A 363 -13.22 -4.89 -25.73
N LEU A 364 -13.43 -4.59 -24.44
CA LEU A 364 -12.88 -5.36 -23.32
C LEU A 364 -13.39 -6.80 -23.28
N TYR A 365 -14.59 -7.07 -23.82
CA TYR A 365 -15.18 -8.41 -23.79
C TYR A 365 -14.85 -9.26 -25.01
N LYS A 366 -14.39 -8.65 -26.12
CA LYS A 366 -14.26 -9.30 -27.44
C LYS A 366 -13.34 -10.52 -27.45
N ASN A 367 -12.29 -10.51 -26.63
CA ASN A 367 -11.27 -11.58 -26.58
C ASN A 367 -11.25 -12.33 -25.23
N LEU A 368 -12.23 -12.09 -24.35
CA LEU A 368 -12.29 -12.77 -23.07
C LEU A 368 -12.78 -14.21 -23.24
N LYS A 369 -11.98 -15.15 -22.75
CA LYS A 369 -12.45 -16.50 -22.46
C LYS A 369 -13.11 -16.48 -21.09
N ALA A 370 -14.37 -16.88 -21.02
CA ALA A 370 -15.12 -16.93 -19.78
C ALA A 370 -15.43 -18.38 -19.40
N ALA A 371 -15.31 -18.70 -18.11
CA ALA A 371 -15.66 -19.99 -17.57
C ALA A 371 -16.34 -19.84 -16.20
N LEU A 372 -17.30 -20.70 -15.93
CA LEU A 372 -17.84 -20.94 -14.60
C LEU A 372 -17.00 -22.02 -13.93
N VAL A 373 -16.44 -21.69 -12.77
CA VAL A 373 -15.78 -22.63 -11.87
C VAL A 373 -16.79 -23.04 -10.81
N VAL A 374 -17.17 -24.31 -10.79
CA VAL A 374 -18.09 -24.89 -9.80
C VAL A 374 -17.31 -25.82 -8.90
N THR A 375 -17.33 -25.56 -7.61
CA THR A 375 -16.81 -26.49 -6.60
C THR A 375 -17.96 -27.10 -5.84
N ASP A 376 -18.13 -28.41 -5.97
CA ASP A 376 -19.02 -29.19 -5.10
C ASP A 376 -18.37 -29.31 -3.72
N LEU A 377 -19.02 -28.73 -2.73
CA LEU A 377 -18.48 -28.65 -1.37
C LEU A 377 -18.64 -29.97 -0.61
N ASP A 378 -19.46 -30.89 -1.08
CA ASP A 378 -19.67 -32.20 -0.48
C ASP A 378 -18.62 -33.19 -1.00
N THR A 379 -18.44 -33.26 -2.33
CA THR A 379 -17.47 -34.15 -2.96
C THR A 379 -16.06 -33.57 -3.05
N LYS A 380 -15.91 -32.26 -2.82
CA LYS A 380 -14.66 -31.48 -3.01
C LYS A 380 -14.14 -31.48 -4.45
N GLN A 381 -14.98 -31.84 -5.42
CA GLN A 381 -14.61 -31.78 -6.83
C GLN A 381 -14.88 -30.41 -7.42
N THR A 382 -13.97 -29.96 -8.29
CA THR A 382 -14.11 -28.70 -9.03
C THR A 382 -14.19 -28.99 -10.52
N VAL A 383 -15.17 -28.40 -11.18
CA VAL A 383 -15.34 -28.46 -12.65
C VAL A 383 -15.36 -27.05 -13.23
N GLU A 384 -14.79 -26.90 -14.42
CA GLU A 384 -14.89 -25.67 -15.21
C GLU A 384 -15.81 -25.90 -16.42
N GLN A 385 -16.79 -25.01 -16.60
CA GLN A 385 -17.70 -25.01 -17.74
C GLN A 385 -17.55 -23.69 -18.51
N PRO A 386 -17.46 -23.70 -19.85
CA PRO A 386 -17.36 -22.45 -20.62
C PRO A 386 -18.63 -21.60 -20.47
N LEU A 387 -18.43 -20.28 -20.42
CA LEU A 387 -19.48 -19.25 -20.47
C LEU A 387 -19.29 -18.38 -21.71
N THR A 388 -20.31 -17.59 -22.04
CA THR A 388 -20.27 -16.68 -23.20
C THR A 388 -19.95 -15.26 -22.75
N ALA A 389 -18.88 -14.69 -23.30
CA ALA A 389 -18.62 -13.25 -23.23
C ALA A 389 -19.27 -12.55 -24.43
N GLY A 390 -20.15 -11.59 -24.15
CA GLY A 390 -20.81 -10.74 -25.14
C GLY A 390 -20.49 -9.26 -24.93
N ALA A 391 -21.10 -8.38 -25.73
CA ALA A 391 -20.81 -6.94 -25.70
C ALA A 391 -21.16 -6.25 -24.36
N GLU A 392 -22.12 -6.80 -23.61
CA GLU A 392 -22.64 -6.20 -22.37
C GLU A 392 -22.19 -6.90 -21.07
N GLY A 393 -21.37 -7.95 -21.20
CA GLY A 393 -20.92 -8.77 -20.07
C GLY A 393 -20.76 -10.25 -20.40
N ILE A 394 -20.64 -11.05 -19.34
CA ILE A 394 -20.56 -12.50 -19.37
C ILE A 394 -21.91 -13.07 -18.94
N ALA A 395 -22.39 -14.07 -19.67
CA ALA A 395 -23.64 -14.75 -19.35
C ALA A 395 -23.53 -16.27 -19.54
N GLY A 396 -24.33 -16.99 -18.76
CA GLY A 396 -24.60 -18.40 -18.97
C GLY A 396 -25.45 -18.96 -17.84
N SER A 397 -25.45 -20.28 -17.72
CA SER A 397 -26.24 -20.98 -16.70
C SER A 397 -25.56 -22.25 -16.23
N TYR A 398 -25.97 -22.70 -15.05
CA TYR A 398 -25.52 -23.96 -14.47
C TYR A 398 -26.70 -24.78 -13.99
N LYS A 399 -26.76 -26.04 -14.43
CA LYS A 399 -27.80 -26.97 -14.00
C LYS A 399 -27.31 -27.77 -12.80
N ILE A 400 -28.06 -27.73 -11.70
CA ILE A 400 -27.71 -28.42 -10.46
C ILE A 400 -27.82 -29.94 -10.65
N PRO A 401 -26.72 -30.72 -10.51
CA PRO A 401 -26.76 -32.16 -10.75
C PRO A 401 -27.33 -32.93 -9.55
N GLU A 402 -26.83 -32.65 -8.34
CA GLU A 402 -27.15 -33.39 -7.12
C GLU A 402 -27.51 -32.46 -5.96
N ALA A 403 -28.09 -33.03 -4.89
CA ALA A 403 -28.57 -32.28 -3.73
C ALA A 403 -27.42 -31.92 -2.76
N HIS A 404 -26.43 -31.20 -3.26
CA HIS A 404 -25.22 -30.80 -2.52
C HIS A 404 -25.16 -29.29 -2.26
N ASP A 405 -24.13 -28.87 -1.54
CA ASP A 405 -23.75 -27.46 -1.48
C ASP A 405 -22.68 -27.15 -2.53
N TYR A 406 -22.80 -26.02 -3.21
CA TYR A 406 -21.89 -25.62 -4.28
C TYR A 406 -21.33 -24.23 -4.03
N GLU A 407 -20.09 -24.02 -4.46
CA GLU A 407 -19.48 -22.71 -4.58
C GLU A 407 -19.25 -22.38 -6.06
N LEU A 408 -19.78 -21.24 -6.50
CA LEU A 408 -19.72 -20.76 -7.88
C LEU A 408 -18.80 -19.54 -7.99
N LYS A 409 -17.92 -19.54 -9.00
CA LYS A 409 -17.09 -18.39 -9.38
C LYS A 409 -17.08 -18.25 -10.89
N ILE A 410 -17.18 -17.03 -11.40
CA ILE A 410 -16.89 -16.78 -12.82
C ILE A 410 -15.44 -16.34 -12.94
N LYS A 411 -14.72 -16.95 -13.87
CA LYS A 411 -13.35 -16.64 -14.24
C LYS A 411 -13.34 -16.14 -15.68
N VAL A 412 -12.62 -15.06 -15.92
CA VAL A 412 -12.34 -14.56 -17.27
C VAL A 412 -10.84 -14.39 -17.47
N GLU A 413 -10.38 -14.64 -18.67
CA GLU A 413 -8.99 -14.40 -19.06
C GLU A 413 -8.85 -13.94 -20.50
N ASP A 414 -7.81 -13.15 -20.75
CA ASP A 414 -7.32 -12.82 -22.09
C ASP A 414 -5.79 -13.01 -22.16
N ALA A 415 -5.12 -12.34 -23.11
CA ALA A 415 -3.66 -12.38 -23.25
C ALA A 415 -2.91 -11.66 -22.12
N ASN A 416 -3.55 -10.74 -21.39
CA ASN A 416 -2.91 -9.79 -20.48
C ASN A 416 -3.30 -9.99 -19.00
N LEU A 417 -4.47 -10.56 -18.72
CA LEU A 417 -5.00 -10.67 -17.35
C LEU A 417 -5.85 -11.92 -17.11
N VAL A 418 -6.05 -12.22 -15.83
CA VAL A 418 -7.07 -13.13 -15.31
C VAL A 418 -7.87 -12.40 -14.23
N ARG A 419 -9.20 -12.51 -14.26
CA ARG A 419 -10.10 -11.98 -13.22
C ARG A 419 -11.13 -13.01 -12.82
N GLU A 420 -11.50 -12.96 -11.54
CA GLU A 420 -12.46 -13.88 -10.94
C GLU A 420 -13.45 -13.09 -10.10
N THR A 421 -14.71 -13.52 -10.08
CA THR A 421 -15.71 -12.98 -9.14
C THR A 421 -15.42 -13.46 -7.72
N ALA A 422 -16.00 -12.76 -6.75
CA ALA A 422 -16.15 -13.34 -5.42
C ALA A 422 -16.94 -14.67 -5.50
N PRO A 423 -16.61 -15.68 -4.67
CA PRO A 423 -17.35 -16.92 -4.63
C PRO A 423 -18.76 -16.70 -4.09
N VAL A 424 -19.74 -17.33 -4.73
CA VAL A 424 -21.13 -17.38 -4.23
C VAL A 424 -21.48 -18.80 -3.87
N LYS A 425 -21.96 -19.00 -2.64
CA LYS A 425 -22.42 -20.31 -2.16
C LYS A 425 -23.90 -20.47 -2.41
N ILE A 426 -24.27 -21.62 -2.95
CA ILE A 426 -25.65 -22.03 -3.14
C ILE A 426 -25.86 -23.43 -2.52
N THR A 427 -27.09 -23.73 -2.14
CA THR A 427 -27.45 -25.02 -1.54
C THR A 427 -28.57 -25.69 -2.33
N ALA A 428 -28.42 -26.99 -2.57
CA ALA A 428 -29.44 -27.85 -3.17
C ALA A 428 -29.98 -28.92 -2.20
N LYS A 429 -29.59 -28.85 -0.92
CA LYS A 429 -30.01 -29.79 0.12
C LYS A 429 -31.45 -29.50 0.56
N SER A 430 -32.22 -30.57 0.76
CA SER A 430 -33.59 -30.47 1.30
C SER A 430 -33.56 -29.96 2.74
N GLY A 431 -34.19 -28.82 2.99
CA GLY A 431 -34.22 -28.16 4.32
C GLY A 431 -33.61 -26.75 4.35
N ALA A 432 -33.10 -26.25 3.22
CA ALA A 432 -32.75 -24.83 3.10
C ALA A 432 -34.00 -23.95 3.33
N PRO A 433 -33.91 -22.84 4.10
CA PRO A 433 -35.02 -21.91 4.22
C PRO A 433 -35.43 -21.47 2.82
N ALA A 434 -36.73 -21.60 2.50
CA ALA A 434 -37.25 -21.12 1.24
C ALA A 434 -36.87 -19.64 1.06
N PRO A 435 -36.51 -19.19 -0.15
CA PRO A 435 -36.47 -17.77 -0.43
C PRO A 435 -37.87 -17.24 -0.12
N VAL A 436 -37.96 -16.29 0.81
CA VAL A 436 -39.19 -15.51 0.98
C VAL A 436 -39.44 -14.83 -0.35
N GLN A 437 -40.43 -15.33 -1.09
CA GLN A 437 -41.04 -14.59 -2.18
C GLN A 437 -41.66 -13.34 -1.55
N THR A 438 -40.96 -12.22 -1.58
CA THR A 438 -41.65 -10.93 -1.64
C THR A 438 -42.34 -10.90 -3.00
N VAL A 439 -43.61 -11.31 -3.01
CA VAL A 439 -44.53 -10.97 -4.10
C VAL A 439 -44.45 -9.45 -4.24
N THR A 440 -43.88 -8.99 -5.34
CA THR A 440 -44.00 -7.60 -5.75
C THR A 440 -45.37 -7.48 -6.38
N GLU A 441 -46.36 -7.20 -5.53
CA GLU A 441 -47.62 -6.65 -5.98
C GLU A 441 -47.32 -5.28 -6.61
N ALA A 442 -48.02 -4.95 -7.70
CA ALA A 442 -47.90 -3.65 -8.36
C ALA A 442 -47.95 -2.52 -7.31
N PRO A 443 -47.16 -1.45 -7.44
CA PRO A 443 -47.16 -0.38 -6.45
C PRO A 443 -48.53 0.31 -6.47
N ALA A 444 -49.38 -0.03 -5.50
CA ALA A 444 -50.33 0.92 -4.98
C ALA A 444 -49.52 2.08 -4.39
N GLU A 445 -49.86 3.31 -4.76
CA GLU A 445 -49.28 4.54 -4.21
C GLU A 445 -49.19 4.43 -2.68
N LYS A 446 -47.97 4.30 -2.16
CA LYS A 446 -47.72 4.45 -0.74
C LYS A 446 -47.77 5.94 -0.42
N PRO A 447 -48.47 6.37 0.64
CA PRO A 447 -48.40 7.75 1.08
C PRO A 447 -46.95 8.07 1.41
N GLY A 448 -46.44 9.15 0.82
CA GLY A 448 -45.05 9.57 0.94
C GLY A 448 -44.60 9.59 2.39
N LEU A 449 -43.33 9.21 2.62
CA LEU A 449 -42.66 9.38 3.91
C LEU A 449 -42.90 10.80 4.42
N GLY A 450 -43.72 10.92 5.47
CA GLY A 450 -44.05 12.19 6.07
C GLY A 450 -42.79 12.96 6.44
N ALA A 451 -42.84 14.29 6.33
CA ALA A 451 -41.70 15.20 6.50
C ALA A 451 -40.84 14.95 7.76
N GLY A 452 -41.39 14.32 8.81
CA GLY A 452 -40.66 13.92 10.01
C GLY A 452 -39.60 12.84 9.82
N VAL A 453 -39.79 11.89 8.89
CA VAL A 453 -38.79 10.82 8.64
C VAL A 453 -37.62 11.34 7.80
N TRP A 454 -37.92 12.21 6.83
CA TRP A 454 -36.89 12.95 6.09
C TRP A 454 -36.08 13.87 7.01
N ALA A 455 -36.72 14.55 7.96
CA ALA A 455 -36.03 15.36 8.96
C ALA A 455 -35.08 14.51 9.83
N GLY A 456 -35.48 13.29 10.21
CA GLY A 456 -34.63 12.36 10.97
C GLY A 456 -33.40 11.87 10.18
N ILE A 457 -33.58 11.53 8.90
CA ILE A 457 -32.48 11.10 8.02
C ILE A 457 -31.51 12.27 7.75
N ILE A 458 -32.04 13.47 7.50
CA ILE A 458 -31.21 14.68 7.30
C ILE A 458 -30.45 15.01 8.58
N ALA A 459 -31.07 14.92 9.75
CA ALA A 459 -30.40 15.15 11.03
C ALA A 459 -29.30 14.12 11.30
N ALA A 460 -29.52 12.84 10.97
CA ALA A 460 -28.50 11.80 11.11
C ALA A 460 -27.32 12.02 10.16
N VAL A 461 -27.58 12.37 8.90
CA VAL A 461 -26.53 12.69 7.92
C VAL A 461 -25.74 13.94 8.35
N LEU A 462 -26.41 14.99 8.82
CA LEU A 462 -25.74 16.18 9.34
C LEU A 462 -24.90 15.90 10.59
N ALA A 463 -25.37 15.01 11.48
CA ALA A 463 -24.60 14.58 12.65
C ALA A 463 -23.33 13.80 12.26
N VAL A 464 -23.42 12.92 11.26
CA VAL A 464 -22.25 12.18 10.73
C VAL A 464 -21.28 13.13 10.05
N ILE A 465 -21.76 14.07 9.23
CA ILE A 465 -20.91 15.10 8.60
C ILE A 465 -20.23 15.96 9.67
N ALA A 466 -20.95 16.38 10.71
CA ALA A 466 -20.38 17.12 11.82
C ALA A 466 -19.31 16.32 12.58
N ALA A 467 -19.53 15.02 12.79
CA ALA A 467 -18.55 14.13 13.42
C ALA A 467 -17.28 13.95 12.55
N VAL A 468 -17.44 13.79 11.23
CA VAL A 468 -16.33 13.69 10.28
C VAL A 468 -15.55 15.00 10.19
N LEU A 469 -16.23 16.14 10.12
CA LEU A 469 -15.59 17.46 10.15
C LEU A 469 -14.87 17.70 11.48
N PHE A 470 -15.47 17.30 12.61
CA PHE A 470 -14.83 17.38 13.91
C PHE A 470 -13.57 16.50 13.96
N ALA A 471 -13.63 15.26 13.48
CA ALA A 471 -12.49 14.36 13.39
C ALA A 471 -11.37 14.92 12.49
N LEU A 472 -11.72 15.50 11.34
CA LEU A 472 -10.77 16.19 10.45
C LEU A 472 -10.10 17.40 11.11
N VAL A 473 -10.86 18.19 11.88
CA VAL A 473 -10.32 19.33 12.63
C VAL A 473 -9.38 18.86 13.75
N GLN A 474 -9.73 17.79 14.48
CA GLN A 474 -8.85 17.20 15.50
C GLN A 474 -7.59 16.60 14.87
N TRP A 475 -7.71 15.94 13.73
CA TRP A 475 -6.58 15.38 12.98
C TRP A 475 -5.65 16.47 12.46
N ARG A 476 -6.18 17.56 11.88
CA ARG A 476 -5.37 18.74 11.48
C ARG A 476 -4.67 19.39 12.67
N LYS A 477 -5.30 19.45 13.84
CA LYS A 477 -4.67 19.96 15.07
C LYS A 477 -3.56 19.04 15.58
N ALA A 478 -3.76 17.72 15.52
CA ALA A 478 -2.77 16.72 15.92
C ALA A 478 -1.56 16.65 14.98
N ASN A 479 -1.77 16.89 13.68
CA ASN A 479 -0.71 16.85 12.65
C ASN A 479 -0.08 18.21 12.32
N ARG A 480 -0.43 19.28 13.05
CA ARG A 480 0.20 20.59 12.86
C ARG A 480 1.65 20.55 13.34
N GLY A 481 2.57 20.87 12.44
CA GLY A 481 4.00 20.95 12.75
C GLY A 481 4.35 22.20 13.56
N PHE A 482 5.47 22.13 14.27
CA PHE A 482 6.10 23.30 14.89
C PHE A 482 7.08 23.95 13.91
N PHE A 483 7.33 25.24 14.10
CA PHE A 483 8.35 26.00 13.40
C PHE A 483 9.41 26.47 14.40
N GLY A 484 10.62 26.78 13.92
CA GLY A 484 11.72 27.29 14.74
C GLY A 484 12.42 26.26 15.64
N GLN A 485 13.16 26.78 16.61
CA GLN A 485 13.96 26.03 17.58
C GLN A 485 13.77 26.61 18.98
N MET A 486 13.95 25.77 19.99
CA MET A 486 14.03 26.19 21.39
C MET A 486 15.49 26.18 21.82
N VAL A 487 15.99 27.30 22.33
CA VAL A 487 17.28 27.37 23.02
C VAL A 487 17.04 27.11 24.49
N ILE A 488 17.81 26.19 25.06
CA ILE A 488 17.68 25.75 26.44
C ILE A 488 19.01 25.95 27.16
N GLU A 489 18.98 26.65 28.29
CA GLU A 489 20.10 26.73 29.23
C GLU A 489 19.61 26.32 30.61
N ILE A 490 20.36 25.47 31.30
CA ILE A 490 20.04 25.02 32.65
C ILE A 490 21.03 25.69 33.59
N LYS A 491 20.51 26.32 34.63
CA LYS A 491 21.29 26.90 35.72
C LYS A 491 21.05 26.10 36.98
N ASP A 492 22.14 25.69 37.62
CA ASP A 492 22.11 25.17 38.98
C ASP A 492 22.08 26.36 39.95
N GLU A 493 21.07 26.42 40.82
CA GLU A 493 20.86 27.59 41.70
C GLU A 493 21.72 27.53 42.96
N ASP A 494 22.26 26.35 43.32
CA ASP A 494 23.18 26.20 44.45
C ASP A 494 24.60 26.66 44.08
N THR A 495 25.07 26.26 42.90
CA THR A 495 26.45 26.53 42.43
C THR A 495 26.55 27.77 41.53
N GLY A 496 25.43 28.19 40.93
CA GLY A 496 25.40 29.26 39.93
C GLY A 496 25.90 28.85 38.55
N GLU A 497 26.32 27.59 38.37
CA GLU A 497 26.83 27.05 37.12
C GLU A 497 25.74 26.99 36.05
N ARG A 498 26.10 27.28 34.80
CA ARG A 498 25.19 27.26 33.65
C ARG A 498 25.70 26.33 32.57
N THR A 499 24.80 25.51 32.02
CA THR A 499 25.11 24.72 30.83
C THR A 499 25.28 25.63 29.61
N SER A 500 26.09 25.21 28.64
CA SER A 500 26.10 25.86 27.33
C SER A 500 24.71 25.80 26.66
N PRO A 501 24.34 26.79 25.83
CA PRO A 501 23.05 26.81 25.15
C PRO A 501 22.84 25.56 24.29
N GLN A 502 21.72 24.87 24.51
CA GLN A 502 21.33 23.69 23.74
C GLN A 502 20.22 24.04 22.75
N TYR A 503 20.45 23.78 21.47
CA TYR A 503 19.48 24.05 20.41
C TYR A 503 18.62 22.82 20.14
N ARG A 504 17.30 22.95 20.34
CA ARG A 504 16.32 21.90 20.07
C ARG A 504 15.43 22.31 18.91
N LYS A 505 15.59 21.66 17.75
CA LYS A 505 14.73 21.87 16.59
C LYS A 505 13.31 21.42 16.94
N LEU A 506 12.32 22.28 16.72
CA LEU A 506 10.93 21.94 17.02
C LEU A 506 10.23 21.25 15.83
N ASN A 507 10.74 21.44 14.60
CA ASN A 507 10.17 20.89 13.37
C ASN A 507 10.08 19.36 13.31
N THR A 508 10.79 18.64 14.18
CA THR A 508 10.70 17.17 14.33
C THR A 508 9.50 16.72 15.15
N PHE A 509 8.81 17.64 15.85
CA PHE A 509 7.64 17.35 16.66
C PHE A 509 6.35 17.77 15.92
N LYS A 510 5.23 17.10 16.24
CA LYS A 510 3.90 17.39 15.68
C LYS A 510 2.86 17.43 16.81
N GLY A 511 1.90 18.37 16.72
CA GLY A 511 0.78 18.49 17.63
C GLY A 511 1.11 19.07 19.02
N LYS A 512 1.92 18.37 19.82
CA LYS A 512 2.39 18.84 21.13
C LYS A 512 3.78 18.29 21.46
N VAL A 513 4.55 19.03 22.26
CA VAL A 513 5.81 18.56 22.84
C VAL A 513 5.88 19.05 24.29
N THR A 514 6.40 18.22 25.19
CA THR A 514 6.60 18.59 26.61
C THR A 514 8.00 19.15 26.81
N LEU A 515 8.20 19.98 27.83
CA LEU A 515 9.55 20.44 28.18
C LEU A 515 10.45 19.26 28.57
N HIS A 516 9.91 18.23 29.25
CA HIS A 516 10.66 17.02 29.57
C HIS A 516 11.22 16.31 28.33
N GLN A 517 10.45 16.23 27.25
CA GLN A 517 10.92 15.70 25.96
C GLN A 517 12.02 16.55 25.34
N LEU A 518 11.94 17.88 25.46
CA LEU A 518 13.01 18.78 24.97
C LEU A 518 14.29 18.67 25.81
N LEU A 519 14.15 18.26 27.07
CA LEU A 519 15.23 17.92 28.01
C LEU A 519 15.65 16.44 27.92
N GLN A 520 15.34 15.78 26.79
CA GLN A 520 15.75 14.40 26.50
C GLN A 520 15.27 13.37 27.54
N LEU A 521 14.16 13.64 28.21
CA LEU A 521 13.56 12.76 29.21
C LEU A 521 14.48 12.44 30.40
N ALA A 522 15.45 13.32 30.71
CA ALA A 522 16.34 13.11 31.85
C ALA A 522 15.52 13.01 33.16
N PRO A 523 15.78 12.01 34.04
CA PRO A 523 14.97 11.79 35.24
C PRO A 523 14.88 12.99 36.18
N GLU A 524 15.96 13.79 36.25
CA GLU A 524 16.04 14.99 37.09
C GLU A 524 15.07 16.12 36.68
N PHE A 525 14.50 16.06 35.47
CA PHE A 525 13.54 17.05 34.96
C PHE A 525 12.12 16.48 34.80
N ALA A 526 11.82 15.34 35.43
CA ALA A 526 10.53 14.67 35.31
C ALA A 526 9.34 15.57 35.69
N GLU A 527 9.52 16.52 36.62
CA GLU A 527 8.46 17.47 36.99
C GLU A 527 7.99 18.36 35.84
N THR A 528 8.77 18.49 34.76
CA THR A 528 8.42 19.29 33.57
C THR A 528 7.51 18.54 32.58
N GLY A 529 7.07 17.32 32.92
CA GLY A 529 6.27 16.45 32.03
C GLY A 529 4.92 17.03 31.61
N ASP A 530 4.29 17.85 32.46
CA ASP A 530 3.00 18.51 32.18
C ASP A 530 3.15 19.99 31.79
N LEU A 531 4.36 20.41 31.41
CA LEU A 531 4.64 21.71 30.82
C LEU A 531 4.69 21.53 29.30
N VAL A 532 3.60 21.89 28.64
CA VAL A 532 3.27 21.52 27.26
C VAL A 532 3.38 22.70 26.32
N LEU A 533 4.07 22.50 25.20
CA LEU A 533 4.14 23.40 24.06
C LEU A 533 3.25 22.87 22.92
N ARG A 534 2.53 23.76 22.24
CA ARG A 534 1.73 23.47 21.04
C ARG A 534 1.97 24.52 19.95
N PRO A 535 1.77 24.20 18.66
CA PRO A 535 1.85 25.20 17.59
C PRO A 535 0.74 26.24 17.73
N GLY A 536 1.13 27.51 17.79
CA GLY A 536 0.23 28.68 17.84
C GLY A 536 -0.14 29.23 16.45
N PRO A 537 -0.98 30.26 16.37
CA PRO A 537 -1.20 31.02 15.15
C PRO A 537 0.09 31.76 14.70
N SER A 538 0.27 31.97 13.40
CA SER A 538 1.39 32.79 12.87
C SER A 538 2.80 32.37 13.33
N ASP A 539 3.06 31.06 13.37
CA ASP A 539 4.33 30.44 13.78
C ASP A 539 4.78 30.76 15.22
N THR A 540 3.85 31.08 16.11
CA THR A 540 4.11 31.23 17.55
C THR A 540 3.98 29.90 18.30
N LEU A 541 4.35 29.88 19.58
CA LEU A 541 4.15 28.74 20.46
C LEU A 541 3.05 29.03 21.49
N LEU A 542 2.23 28.04 21.81
CA LEU A 542 1.32 28.08 22.94
C LEU A 542 1.90 27.25 24.08
N LEU A 543 2.21 27.91 25.19
CA LEU A 543 2.73 27.29 26.40
C LEU A 543 1.60 27.07 27.40
N GLN A 544 1.50 25.86 27.94
CA GLN A 544 0.61 25.54 29.04
C GLN A 544 1.39 24.86 30.16
N ASN A 545 1.26 25.37 31.37
CA ASN A 545 1.90 24.82 32.56
C ASN A 545 0.84 24.22 33.49
N ARG A 546 0.93 22.92 33.74
CA ARG A 546 0.16 22.22 34.79
C ARG A 546 1.06 21.59 35.85
N THR A 547 2.32 21.99 35.88
CA THR A 547 3.33 21.54 36.84
C THR A 547 3.42 22.53 38.00
N PRO A 548 4.04 22.14 39.13
CA PRO A 548 4.37 23.07 40.21
C PRO A 548 5.48 24.08 39.86
N ALA A 549 6.16 23.94 38.72
CA ALA A 549 7.23 24.86 38.33
C ALA A 549 6.71 26.27 38.06
N VAL A 550 7.49 27.29 38.46
CA VAL A 550 7.13 28.71 38.27
C VAL A 550 7.75 29.23 36.98
N ILE A 551 6.95 29.84 36.12
CA ILE A 551 7.43 30.42 34.86
C ILE A 551 7.46 31.95 35.00
N GLU A 552 8.58 32.57 34.63
CA GLU A 552 8.76 34.01 34.60
C GLU A 552 9.14 34.49 33.21
N LYS A 553 8.61 35.64 32.80
CA LYS A 553 8.98 36.35 31.57
C LYS A 553 9.39 37.77 31.94
N GLY A 554 10.66 38.12 31.74
CA GLY A 554 11.18 39.44 32.11
C GLY A 554 11.04 39.74 33.61
N GLY A 555 11.21 38.73 34.48
CA GLY A 555 11.12 38.87 35.94
C GLY A 555 9.69 38.99 36.50
N ARG A 556 8.66 38.76 35.68
CA ARG A 556 7.26 38.70 36.13
C ARG A 556 6.71 37.31 35.92
N VAL A 557 5.87 36.86 36.85
CA VAL A 557 5.16 35.57 36.75
C VAL A 557 4.37 35.51 35.44
N PHE A 558 4.68 34.50 34.64
CA PHE A 558 4.00 34.16 33.39
C PHE A 558 2.98 33.07 33.68
N ASP A 559 1.78 33.48 34.13
CA ASP A 559 0.68 32.54 34.36
C ASP A 559 0.25 31.90 33.04
N ALA A 560 0.53 30.60 32.93
CA ALA A 560 0.25 29.73 31.79
C ALA A 560 -0.65 28.55 32.19
N ALA A 561 -1.49 28.70 33.22
CA ALA A 561 -2.50 27.69 33.58
C ALA A 561 -3.44 27.38 32.39
N GLN A 562 -3.78 28.43 31.63
CA GLN A 562 -4.37 28.33 30.29
C GLN A 562 -3.29 28.54 29.22
N PRO A 563 -3.43 27.95 28.01
CA PRO A 563 -2.45 28.10 26.94
C PRO A 563 -2.19 29.57 26.61
N LYS A 564 -0.94 29.99 26.71
CA LYS A 564 -0.52 31.38 26.50
C LYS A 564 0.53 31.48 25.42
N GLU A 565 0.43 32.53 24.60
CA GLU A 565 1.31 32.72 23.46
C GLU A 565 2.73 33.10 23.89
N VAL A 566 3.72 32.47 23.26
CA VAL A 566 5.16 32.71 23.34
C VAL A 566 5.63 33.03 21.93
N ARG A 567 6.21 34.22 21.74
CA ARG A 567 6.65 34.76 20.46
C ARG A 567 8.15 34.57 20.27
N ALA A 568 8.62 34.64 19.03
CA ALA A 568 10.04 34.58 18.75
C ALA A 568 10.79 35.70 19.49
N GLY A 569 11.91 35.37 20.12
CA GLY A 569 12.70 36.25 20.99
C GLY A 569 12.20 36.34 22.44
N ASP A 570 11.08 35.69 22.78
CA ASP A 570 10.66 35.60 24.18
C ASP A 570 11.60 34.71 24.98
N ARG A 571 12.06 35.23 26.11
CA ARG A 571 12.85 34.50 27.10
C ARG A 571 12.00 34.20 28.33
N LEU A 572 11.92 32.92 28.67
CA LEU A 572 11.19 32.41 29.82
C LEU A 572 12.17 31.74 30.77
N ARG A 573 12.02 31.99 32.07
CA ARG A 573 12.71 31.25 33.13
C ARG A 573 11.71 30.30 33.77
N VAL A 574 12.02 29.02 33.80
CA VAL A 574 11.24 27.99 34.48
C VAL A 574 12.01 27.57 35.72
N THR A 575 11.53 27.94 36.91
CA THR A 575 12.12 27.56 38.18
C THR A 575 11.50 26.27 38.66
N LEU A 576 12.33 25.26 38.87
CA LEU A 576 11.90 23.92 39.25
C LEU A 576 11.64 23.83 40.76
N SER A 577 10.72 22.96 41.16
CA SER A 577 10.27 22.84 42.55
C SER A 577 10.90 21.67 43.30
N GLN A 578 11.21 20.58 42.58
CA GLN A 578 11.77 19.34 43.13
C GLN A 578 13.29 19.30 43.08
N VAL A 579 13.91 20.13 42.24
CA VAL A 579 15.36 20.25 42.08
C VAL A 579 15.72 21.73 42.08
N ASN A 580 16.85 22.09 42.70
CA ASN A 580 17.27 23.49 42.81
C ASN A 580 17.95 23.98 41.53
N LYS A 581 17.22 23.95 40.42
CA LYS A 581 17.67 24.37 39.09
C LYS A 581 16.62 25.28 38.45
N SER A 582 17.06 26.18 37.58
CA SER A 582 16.16 26.89 36.68
C SER A 582 16.54 26.66 35.22
N ILE A 583 15.54 26.67 34.35
CA ILE A 583 15.68 26.42 32.93
C ILE A 583 15.30 27.70 32.19
N MET A 584 16.25 28.26 31.45
CA MET A 584 16.01 29.35 30.53
C MET A 584 15.58 28.77 29.17
N LEU A 585 14.47 29.27 28.66
CA LEU A 585 13.91 28.91 27.36
C LEU A 585 13.84 30.16 26.49
N GLU A 586 14.44 30.11 25.30
CA GLU A 586 14.29 31.14 24.27
C GLU A 586 13.76 30.52 22.99
N TYR A 587 12.62 31.01 22.52
CA TYR A 587 12.06 30.57 21.25
C TYR A 587 12.65 31.39 20.10
N ILE A 588 13.29 30.73 19.15
CA ILE A 588 13.86 31.34 17.94
C ILE A 588 13.18 30.79 16.69
N LYS A 589 12.89 31.65 15.72
CA LYS A 589 12.20 31.28 14.48
C LYS A 589 13.18 30.73 13.45
#